data_AF-A0A8S9FZ15-F1
#
_entry.id   AF-A0A8S9FZ15-F1
#
_cell.length_a   1.000
_cell.length_b   1.000
_cell.length_c   1.000
_cell.angle_alpha   90.00
_cell.angle_beta   90.00
_cell.angle_gamma   90.00
#
_symmetry.space_group_name_H-M   'P 1'
#
loop_
_entity.id
_entity.type
_entity.pdbx_description
1 polymer ?
#
loop_
_entity_poly.entity_id
_entity_poly.type
_entity_poly.pdbx_seq_one_letter_code
_entity_poly.pdbx_strand_id
1 'polypeptide(L)'
;MALKNKGRGEVYKWDRVHRIVEKGLHKWSSTVLLRYCFQAVAYALWHERNVRRVGEASQPATCLIARLDKLIRNRISSLRRRVGGKYEKMMEAWFNRG
;
A
#
# COMPACT_ATOMS: atom_id res chain seq x y z
N MET A 1 -5.58 37.22 17.33
CA MET A 1 -4.86 35.93 17.15
C MET A 1 -5.86 34.90 16.64
N ALA A 2 -5.85 34.59 15.33
CA ALA A 2 -6.51 33.42 14.73
C ALA A 2 -6.16 33.40 13.23
N LEU A 3 -5.06 32.74 12.86
CA LEU A 3 -4.75 32.49 11.45
C LEU A 3 -5.61 31.33 10.96
N LYS A 4 -6.72 31.68 10.30
CA LYS A 4 -7.61 30.76 9.60
C LYS A 4 -6.86 30.25 8.36
N ASN A 5 -6.13 29.15 8.52
CA ASN A 5 -5.41 28.52 7.43
C ASN A 5 -6.43 27.89 6.47
N LYS A 6 -6.85 28.65 5.45
CA LYS A 6 -7.58 28.17 4.27
C LYS A 6 -6.64 27.24 3.50
N GLY A 7 -6.53 25.99 3.95
CA GLY A 7 -6.03 24.92 3.12
C GLY A 7 -6.89 24.89 1.86
N ARG A 8 -6.31 25.30 0.72
CA ARG A 8 -6.94 25.15 -0.59
C ARG A 8 -7.17 23.66 -0.78
N GLY A 9 -8.41 23.23 -0.61
CA GLY A 9 -8.84 21.87 -0.85
C GLY A 9 -8.83 21.60 -2.35
N GLU A 10 -7.65 21.31 -2.90
CA GLU A 10 -7.64 20.25 -3.90
C GLU A 10 -8.17 19.03 -3.17
N VAL A 11 -9.42 18.66 -3.44
CA VAL A 11 -9.91 17.33 -3.11
C VAL A 11 -8.97 16.40 -3.86
N TYR A 12 -7.96 15.92 -3.14
CA TYR A 12 -7.00 14.93 -3.58
C TYR A 12 -7.79 13.87 -4.34
N LYS A 13 -7.26 13.37 -5.46
CA LYS A 13 -7.95 12.45 -6.38
C LYS A 13 -8.22 11.05 -5.77
N TRP A 14 -8.58 10.98 -4.49
CA TRP A 14 -8.99 9.80 -3.74
C TRP A 14 -10.18 9.11 -4.39
N ASP A 15 -11.12 9.85 -4.98
CA ASP A 15 -12.22 9.24 -5.76
C ASP A 15 -11.69 8.36 -6.88
N ARG A 16 -10.59 8.76 -7.51
CA ARG A 16 -9.93 7.97 -8.55
C ARG A 16 -9.24 6.75 -7.96
N VAL A 17 -8.52 6.90 -6.84
CA VAL A 17 -7.86 5.78 -6.16
C VAL A 17 -8.89 4.76 -5.69
N HIS A 18 -9.95 5.21 -5.04
CA HIS A 18 -11.06 4.38 -4.56
C HIS A 18 -11.70 3.63 -5.71
N ARG A 19 -12.06 4.34 -6.78
CA ARG A 19 -12.64 3.73 -7.99
C ARG A 19 -11.74 2.64 -8.59
N ILE A 20 -10.42 2.83 -8.61
CA ILE A 20 -9.47 1.85 -9.13
C ILE A 20 -9.40 0.62 -8.21
N VAL A 21 -9.37 0.82 -6.89
CA VAL A 21 -9.34 -0.27 -5.90
C VAL A 21 -10.65 -1.08 -5.91
N GLU A 22 -11.79 -0.40 -6.03
CA GLU A 22 -13.13 -0.99 -6.14
C GLU A 22 -13.28 -1.77 -7.44
N LYS A 23 -13.11 -1.11 -8.60
CA LYS A 23 -13.26 -1.75 -9.91
C LYS A 23 -12.22 -2.85 -10.13
N GLY A 24 -11.04 -2.70 -9.54
CA GLY A 24 -9.91 -3.58 -9.77
C GLY A 24 -9.28 -3.39 -11.14
N LEU A 25 -8.36 -4.29 -11.46
CA LEU A 25 -7.65 -4.37 -12.73
C LEU A 25 -8.21 -5.51 -13.57
N HIS A 26 -7.85 -5.53 -14.85
CA HIS A 26 -8.33 -6.53 -15.81
C HIS A 26 -7.99 -7.98 -15.39
N LYS A 27 -6.81 -8.19 -14.80
CA LYS A 27 -6.38 -9.50 -14.30
C LYS A 27 -6.73 -9.63 -12.82
N TRP A 28 -7.40 -10.72 -12.45
CA TRP A 28 -7.73 -11.03 -11.04
C TRP A 28 -6.51 -10.96 -10.12
N SER A 29 -5.38 -11.50 -10.55
CA SER A 29 -4.13 -11.49 -9.80
C SER A 29 -3.63 -10.08 -9.51
N SER A 30 -3.72 -9.19 -10.50
CA SER A 30 -3.37 -7.78 -10.36
C SER A 30 -4.35 -7.05 -9.45
N THR A 31 -5.64 -7.38 -9.49
CA THR A 31 -6.66 -6.82 -8.59
C THR A 31 -6.41 -7.20 -7.12
N VAL A 32 -6.13 -8.48 -6.86
CA VAL A 32 -5.80 -8.95 -5.50
C VAL A 32 -4.55 -8.24 -4.98
N LEU A 33 -3.51 -8.15 -5.81
CA LEU A 33 -2.27 -7.47 -5.45
C LEU A 33 -2.50 -5.97 -5.20
N LEU A 34 -3.24 -5.28 -6.07
CA LEU A 34 -3.58 -3.88 -5.92
C LEU A 34 -4.29 -3.61 -4.58
N ARG A 35 -5.34 -4.37 -4.27
CA ARG A 35 -6.12 -4.21 -3.03
C ARG A 35 -5.27 -4.51 -1.80
N TYR A 36 -4.43 -5.55 -1.87
CA TYR A 36 -3.53 -5.88 -0.77
C TYR A 36 -2.48 -4.78 -0.53
N CYS A 37 -1.86 -4.27 -1.59
CA CYS A 37 -0.90 -3.16 -1.47
C CYS A 37 -1.57 -1.91 -0.88
N PHE A 38 -2.81 -1.59 -1.31
CA PHE A 38 -3.57 -0.48 -0.75
C PHE A 38 -3.82 -0.65 0.75
N GLN A 39 -4.27 -1.83 1.18
CA GLN A 39 -4.46 -2.15 2.60
C GLN A 39 -3.16 -2.04 3.41
N ALA A 40 -2.06 -2.58 2.88
CA ALA A 40 -0.75 -2.55 3.54
C ALA A 40 -0.26 -1.11 3.74
N VAL A 41 -0.37 -0.26 2.70
CA VAL A 41 0.00 1.16 2.78
C VAL A 41 -0.87 1.92 3.78
N ALA A 42 -2.19 1.72 3.73
CA ALA A 42 -3.12 2.37 4.65
C ALA A 42 -2.80 2.01 6.11
N TYR A 43 -2.55 0.72 6.39
CA TYR A 43 -2.14 0.25 7.70
C TYR A 43 -0.80 0.84 8.14
N ALA A 44 0.20 0.87 7.26
CA ALA A 44 1.53 1.39 7.56
C ALA A 44 1.49 2.88 7.93
N LEU A 45 0.69 3.68 7.20
CA LEU A 45 0.48 5.09 7.50
C LEU A 45 -0.26 5.30 8.82
N TRP A 46 -1.31 4.52 9.07
CA TRP A 46 -2.04 4.57 10.34
C TRP A 46 -1.11 4.21 11.51
N HIS A 47 -0.32 3.15 11.38
CA HIS A 47 0.60 2.68 12.41
C HIS A 47 1.69 3.73 12.70
N GLU A 48 2.34 4.29 11.68
CA GLU A 48 3.33 5.36 11.83
C GLU A 48 2.74 6.59 12.53
N ARG A 49 1.53 7.00 12.15
CA ARG A 49 0.83 8.10 12.82
C ARG A 49 0.56 7.78 14.29
N ASN A 50 0.20 6.54 14.61
CA ASN A 50 -0.07 6.13 15.98
C ASN A 50 1.18 6.04 16.84
N VAL A 51 2.29 5.52 16.30
CA VAL A 51 3.63 5.51 16.92
C VAL A 51 4.02 6.92 17.32
N ARG A 52 3.92 7.88 16.39
CA ARG A 52 4.20 9.31 16.67
C ARG A 52 3.26 9.89 17.73
N ARG A 53 1.97 9.51 17.72
CA ARG A 53 0.98 9.97 18.70
C ARG A 53 1.30 9.50 20.12
N VAL A 54 1.88 8.30 20.26
CA VAL A 54 2.27 7.72 21.55
C VAL A 54 3.64 8.23 22.04
N GLY A 55 4.33 9.06 21.24
CA GLY A 55 5.61 9.68 21.61
C GLY A 55 6.84 8.86 21.23
N GLU A 56 6.66 7.78 20.47
CA GLU A 56 7.78 7.01 19.92
C GLU A 56 8.43 7.76 18.74
N ALA A 57 9.70 7.42 18.47
CA ALA A 57 10.48 8.05 17.41
C ALA A 57 9.88 7.78 16.02
N SER A 58 9.75 8.84 15.21
CA SER A 58 9.32 8.74 13.82
C SER A 58 10.26 7.85 13.02
N GLN A 59 9.68 7.01 12.17
CA GLN A 59 10.47 6.23 11.21
C GLN A 59 10.69 7.03 9.92
N PRO A 60 11.87 6.91 9.27
CA PRO A 60 12.07 7.43 7.93
C PRO A 60 11.13 6.76 6.93
N ALA A 61 10.65 7.51 5.95
CA ALA A 61 9.77 6.99 4.90
C ALA A 61 10.41 5.82 4.13
N THR A 62 11.74 5.84 3.96
CA THR A 62 12.52 4.76 3.34
C THR A 62 12.40 3.44 4.09
N CYS A 63 12.37 3.48 5.43
CA CYS A 63 12.16 2.31 6.27
C CYS A 63 10.75 1.74 6.07
N LEU A 64 9.73 2.61 6.01
CA LEU A 64 8.35 2.22 5.74
C LEU A 64 8.20 1.55 4.37
N ILE A 65 8.83 2.14 3.34
CA ILE A 65 8.83 1.61 1.97
C ILE A 65 9.51 0.24 1.91
N ALA A 66 10.70 0.09 2.53
CA ALA A 66 11.41 -1.18 2.58
C ALA A 66 10.60 -2.27 3.31
N ARG A 67 9.94 -1.90 4.42
CA ARG A 67 9.06 -2.80 5.17
C ARG A 67 7.85 -3.24 4.33
N LEU A 68 7.23 -2.32 3.60
CA LEU A 68 6.11 -2.59 2.71
C LEU A 68 6.54 -3.53 1.56
N ASP A 69 7.67 -3.26 0.91
CA ASP A 69 8.20 -4.13 -0.15
C ASP A 69 8.44 -5.56 0.36
N LYS A 70 9.12 -5.70 1.51
CA LYS A 70 9.34 -7.00 2.14
C LYS A 70 8.03 -7.73 2.49
N LEU A 71 7.06 -7.01 3.05
CA LEU A 71 5.75 -7.55 3.40
C LEU A 71 5.00 -8.07 2.16
N ILE A 72 5.00 -7.30 1.07
CA ILE A 72 4.32 -7.66 -0.18
C ILE A 72 5.02 -8.85 -0.84
N ARG A 73 6.35 -8.86 -0.92
CA ARG A 73 7.13 -10.02 -1.42
C ARG A 73 6.87 -11.28 -0.60
N ASN A 74 6.87 -11.18 0.73
CA ASN A 74 6.58 -12.31 1.61
C ASN A 74 5.17 -12.88 1.40
N ARG A 75 4.18 -11.99 1.19
CA ARG A 75 2.81 -12.42 0.90
C ARG A 75 2.71 -13.15 -0.43
N ILE A 76 3.32 -12.61 -1.49
CA ILE A 76 3.35 -13.25 -2.81
C ILE A 76 4.01 -14.63 -2.72
N SER A 77 5.16 -14.72 -2.06
CA SER A 77 5.89 -15.99 -1.85
C SER A 77 5.11 -17.02 -1.03
N SER A 78 4.34 -16.57 -0.02
CA SER A 78 3.46 -17.44 0.77
C SER A 78 2.30 -17.99 -0.06
N LEU A 79 1.65 -17.13 -0.86
CA LEU A 79 0.51 -17.54 -1.70
C LEU A 79 0.94 -18.51 -2.81
N ARG A 80 2.16 -18.34 -3.35
CA ARG A 80 2.76 -19.31 -4.30
C ARG A 80 2.86 -20.70 -3.70
N ARG A 81 3.43 -20.82 -2.49
CA ARG A 81 3.57 -22.10 -1.78
C ARG A 81 2.24 -22.80 -1.53
N ARG A 82 1.14 -22.05 -1.42
CA ARG A 82 -0.17 -22.59 -1.03
C ARG A 82 -1.09 -22.93 -2.22
N VAL A 83 -0.98 -22.24 -3.35
CA VAL A 83 -2.02 -22.31 -4.41
C VAL A 83 -1.49 -22.71 -5.80
N GLY A 84 -0.17 -22.59 -6.07
CA GLY A 84 0.45 -22.99 -7.34
C GLY A 84 0.01 -22.20 -8.59
N GLY A 85 0.89 -22.10 -9.60
CA GLY A 85 0.66 -21.63 -10.99
C GLY A 85 0.17 -20.19 -11.23
N LYS A 86 -0.91 -19.74 -10.56
CA LYS A 86 -1.55 -18.43 -10.79
C LYS A 86 -0.82 -17.25 -10.14
N TYR A 87 0.10 -17.51 -9.21
CA TYR A 87 0.82 -16.49 -8.44
C TYR A 87 2.22 -16.15 -8.97
N GLU A 88 2.77 -16.94 -9.90
CA GLU A 88 4.06 -16.66 -10.56
C GLU A 88 4.01 -15.34 -11.33
N LYS A 89 2.91 -15.08 -12.05
CA LYS A 89 2.69 -13.81 -12.75
C LYS A 89 2.61 -12.59 -11.81
N MET A 90 2.23 -12.77 -10.54
CA MET A 90 2.26 -11.67 -9.56
C MET A 90 3.70 -11.38 -9.12
N MET A 91 4.52 -12.42 -9.01
CA MET A 91 5.94 -12.30 -8.68
C MET A 91 6.67 -11.60 -9.82
N GLU A 92 6.49 -12.00 -11.07
CA GLU A 92 7.05 -11.29 -12.23
C GLU A 92 6.65 -9.82 -12.24
N ALA A 93 5.37 -9.52 -12.04
CA ALA A 93 4.88 -8.13 -12.04
C ALA A 93 5.43 -7.28 -10.88
N TRP A 94 5.78 -7.89 -9.73
CA TRP A 94 6.34 -7.16 -8.57
C TRP A 94 7.87 -7.10 -8.60
N PHE A 95 8.54 -8.18 -9.00
CA PHE A 95 10.01 -8.30 -8.97
C PHE A 95 10.68 -7.66 -10.19
N ASN A 96 10.02 -7.53 -11.35
CA ASN A 96 10.54 -6.76 -12.50
C ASN A 96 10.51 -5.23 -12.30
N ARG A 97 10.17 -4.74 -11.10
CA ARG A 97 10.23 -3.31 -10.75
C ARG A 97 11.49 -2.91 -9.99
N GLY A 98 12.49 -3.81 -9.92
CA GLY A 98 13.81 -3.56 -9.35
C GLY A 98 14.71 -2.81 -10.30
#